data_AF-A0A0Q6RPW5-F1
#
_entry.id   AF-A0A0Q6RPW5-F1
#
_cell.length_a   1.000
_cell.length_b   1.000
_cell.length_c   1.000
_cell.angle_alpha   90.00
_cell.angle_beta   90.00
_cell.angle_gamma   90.00
#
_symmetry.space_group_name_H-M   'P 1'
#
loop_
_entity.id
_entity.type
_entity.pdbx_description
1 polymer ?
#
loop_
_entity_poly.entity_id
_entity_poly.type
_entity_poly.pdbx_seq_one_letter_code
_entity_poly.pdbx_strand_id
1 'polypeptide(L)' 'MSDRFEICQSITGAWEGGWSNHKADPGGKTMYGVTETRWHEYQDKMGWKRTPVRLITRDQALKFYRSEF' A
#
# COMPACT_ATOMS: atom_id res chain seq x y z
N MET A 1 10.77 11.11 32.79
CA MET A 1 9.65 11.37 31.85
C MET A 1 9.36 10.05 31.16
N SER A 2 8.24 9.42 31.47
CA SER A 2 7.88 8.11 30.91
C SER A 2 7.62 8.25 29.41
N ASP A 3 8.35 7.46 28.64
CA ASP A 3 8.37 7.48 27.19
C ASP A 3 6.95 7.28 26.63
N ARG A 4 6.48 8.24 25.81
CA ARG A 4 5.18 8.17 25.13
C ARG A 4 5.31 7.63 23.70
N PHE A 5 6.50 7.14 23.36
CA PHE A 5 6.83 6.58 22.05
C PHE A 5 5.85 5.51 21.59
N GLU A 6 5.43 4.59 22.47
CA GLU A 6 4.49 3.52 22.13
C GLU A 6 3.10 4.05 21.73
N ILE A 7 2.64 5.14 22.34
CA ILE A 7 1.36 5.79 22.01
C ILE A 7 1.48 6.52 20.67
N CYS A 8 2.54 7.29 20.49
CA CYS A 8 2.75 8.05 19.26
C CYS A 8 2.97 7.12 18.06
N GLN A 9 3.70 6.01 18.23
CA GLN A 9 3.95 5.02 17.19
C GLN A 9 2.69 4.23 16.82
N SER A 10 1.82 3.91 17.79
CA SER A 10 0.53 3.29 17.50
C SER A 10 -0.39 4.22 16.68
N ILE A 11 -0.28 5.53 16.90
CA ILE A 11 -1.06 6.54 16.17
C ILE A 11 -0.47 6.72 14.76
N THR A 12 0.83 6.99 14.62
CA THR A 12 1.46 7.20 13.29
C THR A 12 1.44 5.93 12.44
N GLY A 13 1.65 4.75 13.02
CA GLY A 13 1.56 3.47 12.31
C GLY A 13 0.16 3.15 11.76
N ALA A 14 -0.90 3.69 12.36
CA ALA A 14 -2.25 3.60 11.83
C ALA A 14 -2.47 4.49 10.59
N TRP A 15 -1.70 5.58 10.45
CA TRP A 15 -1.79 6.53 9.33
C TRP A 15 -0.78 6.25 8.20
N GLU A 16 0.41 5.72 8.49
CA GLU A 16 1.47 5.49 7.49
C GLU A 16 1.34 4.16 6.72
N GLY A 17 0.47 3.26 7.17
CA GLY A 17 0.11 2.03 6.45
C GLY A 17 -1.27 2.07 5.80
N GLY A 18 -1.98 3.21 5.88
CA GLY A 18 -3.38 3.35 5.48
C GLY A 18 -3.55 3.92 4.07
N TRP A 19 -4.53 3.39 3.35
CA TRP A 19 -5.01 3.86 2.03
C TRP A 19 -4.88 5.39 1.84
N SER A 20 -4.08 5.80 0.86
CA SER A 20 -3.97 7.19 0.43
C SER A 20 -4.61 7.37 -0.94
N ASN A 21 -5.54 8.32 -1.08
CA ASN A 21 -6.18 8.70 -2.34
C ASN A 21 -6.32 10.22 -2.40
N HIS A 22 -5.22 10.93 -2.66
CA HIS A 22 -5.23 12.39 -2.77
C HIS A 22 -5.42 12.82 -4.24
N LYS A 23 -6.38 13.72 -4.50
CA LYS A 23 -6.78 14.14 -5.86
C LYS A 23 -5.71 14.97 -6.60
N ALA A 24 -4.72 15.47 -5.86
CA ALA A 24 -3.59 16.25 -6.37
C ALA A 24 -2.26 15.45 -6.38
N ASP A 25 -2.27 14.18 -5.96
CA ASP A 25 -1.06 13.35 -6.00
C ASP A 25 -0.93 12.67 -7.37
N PRO A 26 0.18 12.90 -8.11
CA PRO A 26 0.44 12.23 -9.38
C PRO A 26 0.60 10.71 -9.24
N GLY A 27 0.84 10.21 -8.01
CA GLY A 27 0.93 8.78 -7.69
C GLY A 27 -0.40 8.06 -7.45
N GLY A 28 -1.50 8.80 -7.33
CA GLY A 28 -2.85 8.25 -7.18
C GLY A 28 -3.04 7.35 -5.96
N LYS A 29 -4.03 6.44 -6.06
CA LYS A 29 -4.39 5.50 -4.99
C LYS A 29 -3.22 4.59 -4.65
N THR A 30 -2.85 4.56 -3.37
CA THR A 30 -1.73 3.75 -2.86
C THR A 30 -2.15 2.94 -1.64
N MET A 31 -1.76 1.67 -1.58
CA MET A 31 -2.01 0.77 -0.45
C MET A 31 -0.74 -0.05 -0.17
N TYR A 32 -0.28 -0.06 1.07
CA TYR A 32 0.99 -0.71 1.49
C TYR A 32 2.21 -0.30 0.65
N GLY A 33 2.26 0.96 0.19
CA GLY A 33 3.34 1.46 -0.68
C GLY A 33 3.26 1.00 -2.14
N VAL A 34 2.22 0.27 -2.53
CA VAL A 34 1.95 -0.13 -3.92
C VAL A 34 0.96 0.86 -4.54
N THR A 35 1.31 1.43 -5.69
CA THR A 35 0.42 2.31 -6.47
C THR A 35 -0.56 1.49 -7.32
N GLU A 36 -1.74 2.03 -7.60
CA GLU A 36 -2.76 1.35 -8.42
C GLU A 36 -2.25 0.97 -9.81
N THR A 37 -1.41 1.80 -10.43
CA THR A 37 -0.78 1.51 -11.72
C THR A 37 0.11 0.26 -11.66
N ARG A 38 1.06 0.21 -10.71
CA ARG A 38 1.97 -0.93 -10.54
C ARG A 38 1.21 -2.21 -10.19
N TRP A 39 0.16 -2.10 -9.38
CA TRP A 39 -0.69 -3.24 -9.05
C TRP A 39 -1.40 -3.79 -10.28
N HIS A 40 -1.99 -2.94 -11.11
CA HIS A 40 -2.63 -3.37 -12.35
C HIS A 40 -1.65 -4.00 -13.34
N GLU A 41 -0.44 -3.45 -13.47
CA GLU A 41 0.62 -4.05 -14.31
C GLU A 41 0.99 -5.46 -13.84
N TYR A 42 1.12 -5.66 -12.52
CA TYR A 42 1.37 -6.97 -11.94
C TYR A 42 0.21 -7.95 -12.19
N GLN A 43 -1.04 -7.49 -12.05
CA GLN A 43 -2.21 -8.29 -12.34
C GLN A 43 -2.29 -8.69 -13.82
N ASP A 44 -1.99 -7.77 -14.73
CA ASP A 44 -1.96 -8.04 -16.17
C ASP A 44 -0.87 -9.07 -16.51
N LYS A 45 0.33 -8.96 -15.92
CA LYS A 45 1.41 -9.94 -16.08
C LYS A 45 1.01 -11.33 -15.58
N MET A 46 0.27 -11.40 -14.47
CA MET A 46 -0.19 -12.66 -13.89
C MET A 46 -1.49 -13.20 -14.53
N GLY A 47 -2.07 -12.48 -15.49
CA GLY A 47 -3.37 -12.82 -16.09
C GLY A 47 -4.55 -12.73 -15.10
N TRP A 48 -4.41 -11.94 -14.04
CA TRP A 48 -5.45 -11.74 -13.03
C TRP A 48 -6.42 -10.65 -13.43
N LYS A 49 -7.67 -10.74 -12.96
CA LYS A 49 -8.63 -9.66 -13.12
C LYS A 49 -8.14 -8.44 -12.34
N ARG A 50 -8.06 -7.28 -13.00
CA ARG A 50 -7.71 -6.01 -12.36
C ARG A 50 -8.63 -5.73 -11.16
N THR A 51 -8.04 -5.45 -10.02
CA THR A 51 -8.75 -5.06 -8.80
C THR A 51 -8.13 -3.77 -8.27
N PRO A 52 -8.91 -2.87 -7.68
CA PRO A 52 -8.37 -1.68 -7.04
C PRO A 52 -7.28 -2.04 -6.02
N VAL A 53 -6.19 -1.26 -5.97
CA VAL A 53 -5.09 -1.49 -5.02
C VAL A 53 -5.56 -1.38 -3.56
N ARG A 54 -6.72 -0.77 -3.31
CA ARG A 54 -7.36 -0.75 -1.98
C ARG A 54 -7.62 -2.14 -1.41
N LEU A 55 -7.86 -3.11 -2.28
CA LEU A 55 -8.22 -4.47 -1.92
C LEU A 55 -7.00 -5.40 -1.84
N ILE A 56 -5.80 -4.89 -2.13
CA ILE A 56 -4.60 -5.68 -2.01
C ILE A 56 -4.42 -6.10 -0.55
N THR A 57 -4.12 -7.36 -0.33
CA THR A 57 -3.77 -7.87 1.01
C THR A 57 -2.28 -7.64 1.27
N ARG A 58 -1.88 -7.61 2.55
CA ARG A 58 -0.47 -7.49 2.93
C ARG A 58 0.40 -8.60 2.33
N ASP A 59 -0.10 -9.83 2.26
CA ASP A 59 0.59 -10.96 1.62
C ASP A 59 0.78 -10.76 0.11
N GLN A 60 -0.22 -10.20 -0.58
CA GLN A 60 -0.11 -9.87 -2.01
C GLN A 60 0.89 -8.73 -2.24
N ALA A 61 0.90 -7.71 -1.38
CA ALA A 61 1.88 -6.64 -1.43
C ALA A 61 3.31 -7.18 -1.23
N LEU A 62 3.52 -8.08 -0.27
CA LEU A 62 4.81 -8.74 -0.04
C LEU A 62 5.27 -9.59 -1.24
N LYS A 63 4.35 -10.33 -1.87
CA LYS A 63 4.65 -11.08 -3.10
C LYS A 63 5.02 -10.17 -4.26
N PHE A 64 4.29 -9.06 -4.43
CA PHE A 64 4.60 -8.04 -5.42
C PHE A 64 6.02 -7.48 -5.19
N TYR A 65 6.36 -7.07 -3.97
CA TYR A 65 7.69 -6.56 -3.64
C TYR A 65 8.80 -7.57 -3.96
N ARG A 66 8.63 -8.85 -3.60
CA ARG A 66 9.59 -9.93 -3.93
C ARG A 66 9.74 -10.21 -5.44
N SER A 67 8.77 -9.83 -6.25
CA SER A 67 8.80 -10.05 -7.69
C SER A 67 9.41 -8.89 -8.48
N GLU A 68 9.41 -7.69 -7.89
CA GLU A 68 9.86 -6.45 -8.52
C GLU A 68 11.21 -5.93 -8.00
N PHE A 69 11.62 -6.35 -6.79
CA PHE A 69 12.88 -5.98 -6.13
C PHE A 69 13.58 -7.23 -5.60
#